data_AF-A0A0G1XHH5-F1
#
_entry.id   AF-A0A0G1XHH5-F1
#
_cell.length_a   1.000
_cell.length_b   1.000
_cell.length_c   1.000
_cell.angle_alpha   90.00
_cell.angle_beta   90.00
_cell.angle_gamma   90.00
#
_symmetry.space_group_name_H-M   'P 1'
#
loop_
_entity.id
_entity.type
_entity.pdbx_description
1 polymer ?
#
loop_
_entity_poly.entity_id
_entity_poly.type
_entity_poly.pdbx_seq_one_letter_code
_entity_poly.pdbx_strand_id
1 'polypeptide(L)'
;WPVHFTVCPACQMIHNKQYEGRIKIKNIPVVSEDRLDDLIRGFCHRAFERDPLDRLINLEKSLPAHAYRQAGGRQDGSDWTVTTTENQLANKLAKKIKDAFSKVKSKTKFAGDPSDVVEITIEFS
;
A
#
# COMPACT_ATOMS: atom_id res chain seq x y z
N TRP A 1 -28.58 -15.41 -26.21
CA TRP A 1 -28.27 -14.24 -25.39
C TRP A 1 -27.07 -13.53 -25.99
N PRO A 2 -27.13 -12.21 -26.24
CA PRO A 2 -25.95 -11.47 -26.70
C PRO A 2 -24.90 -11.36 -25.58
N VAL A 3 -23.63 -11.48 -25.94
CA VAL A 3 -22.50 -11.27 -25.03
C VAL A 3 -22.12 -9.79 -25.06
N HIS A 4 -22.09 -9.14 -23.90
CA HIS A 4 -21.64 -7.75 -23.75
C HIS A 4 -20.25 -7.70 -23.13
N PHE A 5 -19.30 -7.11 -23.85
CA PHE A 5 -17.98 -6.84 -23.33
C PHE A 5 -17.99 -5.52 -22.57
N THR A 6 -17.46 -5.53 -21.34
CA THR A 6 -17.29 -4.33 -20.51
C THR A 6 -15.85 -4.26 -20.00
N VAL A 7 -15.43 -3.08 -19.58
CA VAL A 7 -14.11 -2.90 -18.94
C VAL A 7 -14.16 -3.54 -17.55
N CYS A 8 -13.11 -4.29 -17.21
CA CYS A 8 -12.96 -4.84 -15.87
C CYS A 8 -12.97 -3.72 -14.81
N PRO A 9 -13.71 -3.87 -13.69
CA PRO A 9 -13.78 -2.85 -12.64
C PRO A 9 -12.40 -2.38 -12.15
N ALA A 10 -11.46 -3.30 -11.90
CA ALA A 10 -10.11 -2.97 -11.49
C ALA A 10 -9.33 -2.16 -12.55
N CYS A 11 -9.54 -2.44 -13.84
CA CYS A 11 -8.94 -1.63 -14.92
C CYS A 11 -9.53 -0.21 -14.94
N GLN A 12 -10.85 -0.08 -14.73
CA GLN A 12 -11.52 1.21 -14.66
C GLN A 12 -11.03 2.05 -13.46
N MET A 13 -10.86 1.42 -12.29
CA MET A 13 -10.31 2.08 -11.10
C MET A 13 -8.89 2.60 -11.32
N ILE A 14 -8.01 1.77 -11.90
CA ILE A 14 -6.63 2.18 -12.23
C ILE A 14 -6.64 3.38 -13.19
N HIS A 15 -7.46 3.31 -14.24
CA HIS A 15 -7.61 4.42 -15.19
C HIS A 15 -8.07 5.72 -14.50
N ASN A 16 -9.01 5.60 -13.56
CA ASN A 16 -9.56 6.72 -12.82
C ASN A 16 -8.72 7.15 -11.60
N LYS A 17 -7.59 6.47 -11.32
CA LYS A 17 -6.77 6.66 -10.12
C LYS A 17 -7.55 6.49 -8.81
N GLN A 18 -8.57 5.64 -8.81
CA GLN A 18 -9.41 5.31 -7.66
C GLN A 18 -8.86 4.07 -6.93
N TYR A 19 -8.98 4.05 -5.61
CA TYR A 19 -8.54 2.95 -4.75
C TYR A 19 -9.52 2.77 -3.61
N GLU A 20 -9.69 1.55 -3.10
CA GLU A 20 -10.40 1.28 -1.85
C GLU A 20 -9.44 0.92 -0.71
N GLY A 21 -8.19 0.59 -1.03
CA GLY A 21 -7.15 0.33 -0.04
C GLY A 21 -6.04 1.36 -0.11
N ARG A 22 -5.69 1.96 1.03
CA ARG A 22 -4.50 2.81 1.19
C ARG A 22 -3.70 2.41 2.41
N ILE A 23 -2.43 2.09 2.22
CA ILE A 23 -1.47 1.82 3.31
C ILE A 23 -0.41 2.93 3.32
N LYS A 24 -0.32 3.67 4.42
CA LYS A 24 0.74 4.64 4.70
C LYS A 24 1.77 3.98 5.60
N ILE A 25 2.98 3.78 5.11
CA ILE A 25 4.07 3.16 5.84
C ILE A 25 5.07 4.24 6.19
N LYS A 26 5.40 4.40 7.47
CA LYS A 26 6.20 5.52 7.98
C LYS A 26 7.50 5.06 8.61
N ASN A 27 8.51 5.93 8.54
CA ASN A 27 9.83 5.77 9.16
C ASN A 27 10.54 4.47 8.74
N ILE A 28 10.41 4.04 7.48
CA ILE A 28 11.00 2.81 6.98
C ILE A 28 12.53 2.94 7.05
N PRO A 29 13.24 2.09 7.80
CA PRO A 29 14.71 2.11 7.82
C PRO A 29 15.25 1.74 6.44
N VAL A 30 16.32 2.42 5.98
CA VAL A 30 16.95 2.16 4.67
C VAL A 30 17.26 0.67 4.46
N VAL A 31 17.74 -0.02 5.50
CA VAL A 31 18.05 -1.46 5.47
C VAL A 31 16.85 -2.37 5.22
N SER A 32 15.63 -1.86 5.39
CA SER A 32 14.38 -2.59 5.23
C SER A 32 13.68 -2.29 3.90
N GLU A 33 14.12 -1.26 3.16
CA GLU A 33 13.42 -0.78 1.96
C GLU A 33 13.35 -1.85 0.87
N ASP A 34 14.47 -2.42 0.45
CA ASP A 34 14.48 -3.43 -0.62
C ASP A 34 13.61 -4.63 -0.27
N ARG A 35 13.73 -5.13 0.96
CA ARG A 35 12.92 -6.25 1.45
C ARG A 35 11.43 -5.90 1.52
N LEU A 36 11.08 -4.66 1.82
CA LEU A 36 9.69 -4.21 1.86
C LEU A 36 9.11 -4.06 0.45
N ASP A 37 9.89 -3.55 -0.51
CA ASP A 37 9.51 -3.44 -1.93
C ASP A 37 9.20 -4.83 -2.49
N ASP A 38 10.12 -5.78 -2.30
CA ASP A 38 9.98 -7.17 -2.73
C ASP A 38 8.76 -7.85 -2.11
N LEU A 39 8.53 -7.62 -0.81
CA LEU A 39 7.36 -8.17 -0.12
C LEU A 39 6.07 -7.62 -0.70
N ILE A 40 5.96 -6.30 -0.90
CA ILE A 40 4.75 -5.65 -1.42
C ILE A 40 4.48 -6.14 -2.84
N ARG A 41 5.47 -6.05 -3.74
CA ARG A 41 5.30 -6.46 -5.14
C ARG A 41 5.00 -7.94 -5.27
N GLY A 42 5.76 -8.79 -4.59
CA GLY A 42 5.56 -10.23 -4.62
C GLY A 42 4.21 -10.65 -4.03
N PHE A 43 3.76 -9.98 -2.96
CA PHE A 43 2.44 -10.26 -2.38
C PHE A 43 1.31 -9.87 -3.32
N CYS A 44 1.34 -8.67 -3.87
CA CYS A 44 0.32 -8.19 -4.80
C CYS A 44 0.30 -8.98 -6.11
N HIS A 45 1.46 -9.40 -6.62
CA HIS A 45 1.53 -10.24 -7.82
C HIS A 45 0.81 -11.58 -7.61
N ARG A 46 1.08 -12.29 -6.51
CA ARG A 46 0.38 -13.55 -6.20
C ARG A 46 -1.10 -13.35 -5.91
N ALA A 47 -1.49 -12.19 -5.36
CA ALA A 47 -2.89 -11.87 -5.16
C ALA A 47 -3.61 -11.72 -6.51
N PHE A 48 -3.00 -10.99 -7.45
CA PHE A 48 -3.49 -10.83 -8.83
C PHE A 48 -3.63 -12.15 -9.58
N GLU A 49 -2.65 -13.05 -9.47
CA GLU A 49 -2.70 -14.38 -10.11
C GLU A 49 -3.89 -15.21 -9.63
N ARG A 50 -4.28 -15.04 -8.36
CA ARG A 50 -5.44 -15.72 -7.78
C ARG A 50 -6.76 -15.02 -8.10
N ASP A 51 -6.77 -13.68 -8.05
CA ASP A 51 -7.92 -12.85 -8.35
C ASP A 51 -7.49 -11.62 -9.17
N PRO A 52 -7.88 -11.53 -10.46
CA PRO A 52 -7.53 -10.40 -11.30
C PRO A 52 -8.03 -9.03 -10.81
N LEU A 53 -8.94 -8.97 -9.84
CA LEU A 53 -9.39 -7.73 -9.20
C LEU A 53 -8.43 -7.26 -8.10
N ASP A 54 -7.66 -8.15 -7.48
CA ASP A 54 -6.66 -7.82 -6.45
C ASP A 54 -5.40 -7.19 -7.10
N ARG A 55 -5.35 -5.85 -7.22
CA ARG A 55 -4.24 -5.14 -7.89
C ARG A 55 -3.58 -4.09 -7.02
N LEU A 56 -2.25 -4.03 -7.14
CA LEU A 56 -1.46 -2.87 -6.74
C LEU A 56 -1.68 -1.77 -7.77
N ILE A 57 -2.18 -0.61 -7.34
CA ILE A 57 -2.39 0.56 -8.20
C ILE A 57 -1.13 1.40 -8.24
N ASN A 58 -0.60 1.76 -7.06
CA ASN A 58 0.59 2.59 -6.96
C ASN A 58 1.42 2.24 -5.72
N LEU A 59 2.73 2.46 -5.84
CA LEU A 59 3.69 2.45 -4.74
C LEU A 59 4.52 3.73 -4.84
N GLU A 60 4.15 4.72 -4.04
CA GLU A 60 4.82 6.01 -3.99
C GLU A 60 5.78 6.06 -2.80
N LYS A 61 7.01 6.53 -3.03
CA LYS A 61 8.07 6.67 -2.02
C LYS A 61 8.37 8.15 -1.81
N SER A 62 8.46 8.59 -0.56
CA SER A 62 8.80 9.96 -0.19
C SER A 62 9.79 9.99 0.99
N LEU A 63 10.44 11.13 1.17
CA LEU A 63 11.26 11.36 2.35
C LEU A 63 10.36 11.52 3.59
N PRO A 64 10.80 11.07 4.77
CA PRO A 64 10.06 11.23 6.01
C PRO A 64 9.83 12.71 6.30
N ALA A 65 8.69 13.04 6.92
CA ALA A 65 8.35 14.43 7.25
C ALA A 65 9.40 15.15 8.12
N HIS A 66 10.23 14.40 8.86
CA HIS A 66 11.30 14.94 9.70
C HIS A 66 12.63 15.15 8.95
N ALA A 67 12.81 14.59 7.76
CA ALA A 67 14.08 14.61 7.02
C ALA A 67 14.48 16.01 6.52
N TYR A 68 13.50 16.88 6.25
CA TYR A 68 13.76 18.25 5.79
C TYR A 68 14.44 19.15 6.85
N ARG A 69 14.52 18.72 8.12
CA ARG A 69 15.04 19.54 9.22
C ARG A 69 16.52 19.35 9.55
N GLN A 70 17.22 18.37 8.97
CA GLN A 70 18.64 18.16 9.28
C GLN A 70 19.52 18.32 8.03
N ALA A 71 20.15 19.48 7.90
CA ALA A 71 21.19 19.78 6.90
C ALA A 71 22.53 19.05 7.18
N GLY A 72 22.47 17.81 7.70
CA GLY A 72 23.60 17.11 8.31
C GLY A 72 23.52 15.59 8.19
N GLY A 73 23.44 15.08 6.95
CA GLY A 73 24.04 13.80 6.57
C GLY A 73 23.49 12.50 7.18
N ARG A 74 22.28 12.48 7.76
CA ARG A 74 21.64 11.21 8.10
C ARG A 74 20.98 10.65 6.84
N GLN A 75 21.25 9.40 6.50
CA GLN A 75 20.39 8.62 5.61
C GLN A 75 19.07 8.42 6.36
N ASP A 76 18.21 9.42 6.27
CA ASP A 76 16.84 9.30 6.73
C ASP A 76 16.20 8.20 5.90
N GLY A 77 15.36 7.40 6.56
CA GLY A 77 14.58 6.35 5.91
C GLY A 77 13.60 6.91 4.89
N SER A 78 12.48 6.23 4.66
CA SER A 78 11.44 6.72 3.77
C SER A 78 10.03 6.49 4.31
N ASP A 79 9.09 7.28 3.80
CA ASP A 79 7.66 7.11 4.01
C ASP A 79 7.05 6.64 2.67
N TRP A 80 6.29 5.55 2.67
CA TRP A 80 5.69 5.00 1.47
C TRP A 80 4.16 5.06 1.53
N THR A 81 3.54 5.25 0.37
CA THR A 81 2.09 5.12 0.19
C THR A 81 1.81 4.01 -0.82
N VAL A 82 1.10 2.98 -0.39
CA VAL A 82 0.64 1.87 -1.21
C VAL A 82 -0.86 2.04 -1.44
N THR A 83 -1.31 2.00 -2.70
CA THR A 83 -2.73 1.98 -3.03
C THR A 83 -3.12 0.70 -3.76
N THR A 84 -4.25 0.13 -3.37
CA THR A 84 -4.79 -1.12 -3.93
C THR A 84 -6.23 -0.91 -4.38
N THR A 85 -6.65 -1.68 -5.39
CA THR A 85 -8.04 -1.68 -5.86
C THR A 85 -8.99 -2.06 -4.73
N GLU A 86 -8.71 -3.16 -4.04
CA GLU A 86 -9.57 -3.72 -3.01
C GLU A 86 -9.09 -3.36 -1.58
N ASN A 87 -10.04 -3.08 -0.69
CA ASN A 87 -9.75 -2.86 0.74
C ASN A 87 -9.23 -4.13 1.46
N GLN A 88 -9.66 -5.32 1.01
CA GLN A 88 -9.25 -6.60 1.60
C GLN A 88 -7.79 -6.89 1.30
N LEU A 89 -7.33 -6.55 0.09
CA LEU A 89 -5.93 -6.66 -0.30
C LEU A 89 -5.05 -5.80 0.61
N ALA A 90 -5.45 -4.55 0.88
CA ALA A 90 -4.73 -3.66 1.79
C ALA A 90 -4.62 -4.23 3.21
N ASN A 91 -5.71 -4.76 3.77
CA ASN A 91 -5.70 -5.37 5.10
C ASN A 91 -4.79 -6.60 5.18
N LYS A 92 -4.85 -7.48 4.18
CA LYS A 92 -4.00 -8.68 4.10
C LYS A 92 -2.52 -8.32 3.95
N LEU A 93 -2.21 -7.33 3.10
CA LEU A 93 -0.85 -6.84 2.91
C LEU A 93 -0.31 -6.19 4.19
N ALA A 94 -1.10 -5.35 4.86
CA ALA A 94 -0.69 -4.72 6.12
C ALA A 94 -0.37 -5.75 7.22
N LYS A 95 -1.21 -6.80 7.33
CA LYS A 95 -0.93 -7.93 8.23
C LYS A 95 0.39 -8.61 7.84
N LYS A 96 0.60 -8.89 6.56
CA LYS A 96 1.83 -9.54 6.09
C LYS A 96 3.08 -8.73 6.38
N ILE A 97 3.03 -7.40 6.23
CA ILE A 97 4.13 -6.49 6.59
C ILE A 97 4.42 -6.60 8.08
N LYS A 98 3.40 -6.52 8.93
CA LYS A 98 3.55 -6.66 10.39
C LYS A 98 4.17 -8.01 10.79
N ASP A 99 3.78 -9.09 10.12
CA ASP A 99 4.31 -10.43 10.41
C ASP A 99 5.77 -10.59 9.93
N ALA A 100 6.20 -9.84 8.91
CA ALA A 100 7.52 -9.96 8.30
C ALA A 100 8.60 -9.06 8.94
N PHE A 101 8.20 -7.95 9.56
CA PHE A 101 9.09 -6.96 10.16
C PHE A 101 8.85 -6.83 11.67
N SER A 102 9.93 -6.91 12.46
CA SER A 102 9.86 -6.69 13.91
C SER A 102 9.68 -5.20 14.23
N LYS A 103 9.09 -4.88 15.39
CA LYS A 103 8.88 -3.51 15.89
C LYS A 103 8.07 -2.60 14.96
N VAL A 104 6.99 -3.14 14.40
CA VAL A 104 6.05 -2.37 13.58
C VAL A 104 4.72 -2.19 14.30
N LYS A 105 4.22 -0.95 14.34
CA LYS A 105 2.88 -0.61 14.85
C LYS A 105 1.92 -0.38 13.69
N SER A 106 0.66 -0.79 13.83
CA SER A 106 -0.36 -0.62 12.79
C SER A 106 -1.65 -0.04 13.36
N LYS A 107 -2.27 0.90 12.65
CA LYS A 107 -3.57 1.48 12.97
C LYS A 107 -4.44 1.52 11.71
N THR A 108 -5.65 0.97 11.78
CA THR A 108 -6.62 1.03 10.68
C THR A 108 -7.68 2.09 10.97
N LYS A 109 -8.06 2.84 9.95
CA LYS A 109 -9.18 3.78 9.92
C LYS A 109 -10.01 3.47 8.68
N PHE A 110 -11.31 3.63 8.80
CA PHE A 110 -12.25 3.54 7.68
C PHE A 110 -12.67 4.97 7.36
N ALA A 111 -12.59 5.37 6.09
CA ALA A 111 -13.31 6.56 5.65
C ALA A 111 -14.80 6.26 5.86
N GLY A 112 -15.51 7.13 6.57
CA GLY A 112 -16.96 6.96 6.70
C GLY A 112 -17.66 7.14 5.36
N ASP A 113 -18.96 6.87 5.32
CA ASP A 113 -19.80 7.12 4.14
C ASP A 113 -19.60 8.55 3.61
N PRO A 114 -19.50 8.73 2.27
CA PRO A 114 -19.86 7.78 1.21
C PRO A 114 -18.68 7.00 0.61
N SER A 115 -17.57 6.81 1.35
CA SER A 115 -16.33 6.23 0.81
C SER A 115 -16.02 4.86 1.41
N ASP A 116 -15.87 3.83 0.58
CA ASP A 116 -15.48 2.47 1.01
C ASP A 116 -13.96 2.30 1.28
N VAL A 117 -13.26 3.42 1.49
CA VAL A 117 -11.80 3.43 1.57
C VAL A 117 -11.33 3.02 2.96
N VAL A 118 -10.48 1.99 2.99
CA VAL A 118 -9.72 1.61 4.17
C VAL A 118 -8.35 2.26 4.15
N GLU A 119 -8.03 2.96 5.23
CA GLU A 119 -6.76 3.60 5.46
C GLU A 119 -5.99 2.92 6.59
N ILE A 120 -4.84 2.33 6.27
CA ILE A 120 -3.99 1.65 7.23
C ILE A 120 -2.71 2.44 7.38
N THR A 121 -2.35 2.80 8.60
CA THR A 121 -1.04 3.38 8.92
C THR A 121 -0.17 2.32 9.56
N ILE A 122 1.02 2.12 9.03
CA ILE A 122 2.07 1.25 9.54
C ILE A 122 3.26 2.14 9.89
N GLU A 123 3.85 1.95 11.07
CA GLU A 123 4.98 2.75 11.53
C GLU A 123 6.08 1.84 12.07
N PHE A 124 7.27 1.97 11.51
CA PHE A 124 8.48 1.32 11.99
C PHE A 124 9.02 2.07 13.22
N SER A 125 9.54 1.33 14.20
CA SER A 125 10.06 1.85 15.47
C SER A 125 11.39 1.25 15.90
#